data_AF-A0A8B3RLE7-F1
#
_entry.id   AF-A0A8B3RLE7-F1
#
_cell.length_a   1.000
_cell.length_b   1.000
_cell.length_c   1.000
_cell.angle_alpha   90.00
_cell.angle_beta   90.00
_cell.angle_gamma   90.00
#
_symmetry.space_group_name_H-M   'P 1'
#
loop_
_entity.id
_entity.type
_entity.pdbx_description
1 polymer ?
#
loop_
_entity_poly.entity_id
_entity_poly.type
_entity_poly.pdbx_seq_one_letter_code
_entity_poly.pdbx_strand_id
1 'polypeptide(L)'
;MPTTPASSFGVPNNGFVPVATISPASTVADPAHNADLCYEGLQRAAKLGAKVVAFPEVVLTSYIADDLLYHSILLESAERELGRLVERTADLDVLFSVGVPLCINGKIYNTVAVCHRGRILGVVPKTFIPTYGVDFEGRWFHPGPTDVTDITVAGQEHVPFGSHQVFRCRQLPQLCVGYEICEDIWSPEPPSIRLALAGATVICNGSASNASLEKDLSTAAG
;
A
#
# COMPACT_ATOMS: atom_id res chain seq x y z
N MET A 1 -18.37 -2.38 -29.77
CA MET A 1 -18.24 -2.93 -28.42
C MET A 1 -16.75 -3.10 -28.12
N PRO A 2 -16.23 -2.70 -26.96
CA PRO A 2 -14.85 -3.00 -26.61
C PRO A 2 -14.73 -4.51 -26.33
N THR A 3 -13.87 -5.19 -27.06
CA THR A 3 -13.61 -6.63 -26.91
C THR A 3 -12.74 -6.85 -25.67
N THR A 4 -13.30 -7.55 -24.70
CA THR A 4 -12.57 -8.05 -23.52
C THR A 4 -11.45 -8.97 -23.97
N PRO A 5 -10.19 -8.82 -23.50
CA PRO A 5 -9.14 -9.77 -23.80
C PRO A 5 -9.54 -11.15 -23.26
N ALA A 6 -9.43 -12.17 -24.10
CA ALA A 6 -9.83 -13.53 -23.78
C ALA A 6 -9.01 -14.06 -22.60
N SER A 7 -9.69 -14.53 -21.55
CA SER A 7 -9.05 -15.27 -20.45
C SER A 7 -8.59 -16.64 -20.96
N SER A 8 -7.49 -17.16 -20.42
CA SER A 8 -6.93 -18.48 -20.76
C SER A 8 -7.82 -19.67 -20.38
N PHE A 9 -9.08 -19.42 -19.97
CA PHE A 9 -10.01 -20.43 -19.48
C PHE A 9 -11.36 -20.47 -20.23
N GLY A 10 -11.52 -19.76 -21.36
CA GLY A 10 -12.69 -19.92 -22.22
C GLY A 10 -14.04 -19.49 -21.62
N VAL A 11 -14.03 -18.89 -20.43
CA VAL A 11 -15.20 -18.24 -19.80
C VAL A 11 -14.96 -16.73 -19.83
N PRO A 12 -15.94 -15.91 -20.29
CA PRO A 12 -15.83 -14.47 -20.18
C PRO A 12 -15.58 -14.09 -18.72
N ASN A 13 -14.55 -13.30 -18.46
CA ASN A 13 -14.36 -12.73 -17.14
C ASN A 13 -15.49 -11.70 -16.93
N ASN A 14 -16.60 -12.13 -16.32
CA ASN A 14 -17.88 -11.42 -16.17
C ASN A 14 -17.80 -10.17 -15.27
N GLY A 15 -16.76 -9.34 -15.44
CA GLY A 15 -16.48 -8.19 -14.59
C GLY A 15 -15.74 -8.52 -13.29
N PHE A 16 -15.34 -9.78 -13.05
CA PHE A 16 -14.54 -10.13 -11.87
C PHE A 16 -13.10 -9.63 -12.00
N VAL A 17 -12.53 -9.18 -10.89
CA VAL A 17 -11.14 -8.73 -10.80
C VAL A 17 -10.45 -9.58 -9.74
N PRO A 18 -9.49 -10.44 -10.12
CA PRO A 18 -8.72 -11.20 -9.14
C PRO A 18 -7.86 -10.25 -8.30
N VAL A 19 -7.98 -10.36 -6.98
CA VAL A 19 -7.21 -9.59 -6.00
C VAL A 19 -6.38 -10.52 -5.13
N ALA A 20 -5.24 -10.04 -4.63
CA ALA A 20 -4.42 -10.80 -3.70
C ALA A 20 -3.85 -9.91 -2.59
N THR A 21 -3.56 -10.51 -1.46
CA THR A 21 -2.81 -9.90 -0.35
C THR A 21 -1.58 -10.73 -0.10
N ILE A 22 -0.46 -10.09 0.20
CA ILE A 22 0.82 -10.77 0.44
C ILE A 22 1.34 -10.33 1.80
N SER A 23 1.73 -11.28 2.65
CA SER A 23 2.32 -11.03 3.95
C SER A 23 3.72 -11.64 4.00
N PRO A 24 4.76 -10.94 3.51
CA PRO A 24 6.12 -11.45 3.54
C PRO A 24 6.66 -11.47 4.97
N ALA A 25 7.55 -12.42 5.26
CA ALA A 25 8.32 -12.44 6.50
C ALA A 25 9.45 -11.39 6.44
N SER A 26 9.09 -10.12 6.58
CA SER A 26 10.03 -8.99 6.46
C SER A 26 11.11 -9.02 7.56
N THR A 27 12.32 -8.62 7.21
CA THR A 27 13.45 -8.43 8.13
C THR A 27 13.51 -6.97 8.59
N VAL A 28 13.68 -6.74 9.89
CA VAL A 28 13.74 -5.39 10.46
C VAL A 28 14.92 -4.62 9.88
N ALA A 29 14.64 -3.41 9.38
CA ALA A 29 15.62 -2.49 8.85
C ALA A 29 16.49 -3.03 7.68
N ASP A 30 15.95 -3.99 6.90
CA ASP A 30 16.57 -4.47 5.66
C ASP A 30 15.68 -4.21 4.43
N PRO A 31 15.62 -2.96 3.92
CA PRO A 31 14.80 -2.64 2.75
C PRO A 31 15.13 -3.40 1.49
N ALA A 32 16.39 -3.80 1.30
CA ALA A 32 16.81 -4.51 0.10
C ALA A 32 16.20 -5.91 0.08
N HIS A 33 16.34 -6.64 1.20
CA HIS A 33 15.73 -7.95 1.35
C HIS A 33 14.19 -7.89 1.30
N ASN A 34 13.59 -6.92 1.99
CA ASN A 34 12.13 -6.78 2.01
C ASN A 34 11.56 -6.43 0.62
N ALA A 35 12.24 -5.60 -0.15
CA ALA A 35 11.86 -5.30 -1.53
C ALA A 35 11.97 -6.55 -2.43
N ASP A 36 12.98 -7.40 -2.22
CA ASP A 36 13.10 -8.68 -2.93
C ASP A 36 11.96 -9.64 -2.60
N LEU A 37 11.58 -9.77 -1.32
CA LEU A 37 10.39 -10.54 -0.90
C LEU A 37 9.10 -10.00 -1.53
N CYS A 38 8.94 -8.67 -1.60
CA CYS A 38 7.80 -8.05 -2.25
C CYS A 38 7.76 -8.36 -3.74
N TYR A 39 8.90 -8.26 -4.43
CA TYR A 39 9.00 -8.57 -5.85
C TYR A 39 8.65 -10.04 -6.15
N GLU A 40 9.22 -10.99 -5.40
CA GLU A 40 8.92 -12.41 -5.55
C GLU A 40 7.42 -12.71 -5.34
N GLY A 41 6.83 -12.07 -4.32
CA GLY A 41 5.40 -12.13 -4.06
C GLY A 41 4.57 -11.61 -5.23
N LEU A 42 4.94 -10.45 -5.79
CA LEU A 42 4.27 -9.87 -6.96
C LEU A 42 4.36 -10.76 -8.18
N GLN A 43 5.52 -11.35 -8.45
CA GLN A 43 5.68 -12.28 -9.57
C GLN A 43 4.76 -13.50 -9.42
N ARG A 44 4.67 -14.07 -8.20
CA ARG A 44 3.76 -15.18 -7.92
C ARG A 44 2.30 -14.77 -8.10
N ALA A 45 1.89 -13.64 -7.55
CA ALA A 45 0.51 -13.14 -7.66
C ALA A 45 0.13 -12.85 -9.12
N ALA A 46 1.02 -12.20 -9.88
CA ALA A 46 0.83 -11.95 -11.30
C ALA A 46 0.67 -13.25 -12.10
N LYS A 47 1.50 -14.27 -11.81
CA LYS A 47 1.39 -15.60 -12.43
C LYS A 47 0.06 -16.29 -12.14
N LEU A 48 -0.51 -16.04 -10.96
CA LEU A 48 -1.84 -16.53 -10.57
C LEU A 48 -2.99 -15.66 -11.10
N GLY A 49 -2.69 -14.60 -11.84
CA GLY A 49 -3.69 -13.74 -12.50
C GLY A 49 -4.20 -12.58 -11.65
N ALA A 50 -3.60 -12.29 -10.49
CA ALA A 50 -3.96 -11.13 -9.68
C ALA A 50 -3.81 -9.83 -10.49
N LYS A 51 -4.77 -8.91 -10.32
CA LYS A 51 -4.77 -7.57 -10.94
C LYS A 51 -4.61 -6.44 -9.93
N VAL A 52 -4.98 -6.70 -8.67
CA VAL A 52 -4.73 -5.81 -7.54
C VAL A 52 -4.01 -6.60 -6.46
N VAL A 53 -2.91 -6.06 -5.93
CA VAL A 53 -2.12 -6.68 -4.86
C VAL A 53 -1.88 -5.68 -3.73
N ALA A 54 -2.16 -6.07 -2.49
CA ALA A 54 -1.85 -5.24 -1.32
C ALA A 54 -0.78 -5.91 -0.44
N PHE A 55 0.24 -5.13 -0.07
CA PHE A 55 1.23 -5.49 0.94
C PHE A 55 0.93 -4.85 2.31
N PRO A 56 1.59 -5.31 3.37
CA PRO A 56 1.46 -4.77 4.70
C PRO A 56 1.98 -3.33 4.79
N GLU A 57 1.56 -2.69 5.87
CA GLU A 57 2.05 -1.40 6.34
C GLU A 57 3.57 -1.41 6.55
N VAL A 58 4.27 -0.36 6.07
CA VAL A 58 5.72 -0.13 6.17
C VAL A 58 6.62 -1.37 5.96
N VAL A 59 6.17 -2.29 5.10
CA VAL A 59 6.84 -3.58 4.86
C VAL A 59 8.30 -3.46 4.43
N LEU A 60 8.69 -2.37 3.75
CA LEU A 60 10.08 -2.17 3.34
C LEU A 60 11.04 -2.00 4.52
N THR A 61 10.61 -1.41 5.63
CA THR A 61 11.48 -1.30 6.84
C THR A 61 11.13 -2.32 7.92
N SER A 62 10.01 -3.02 7.76
CA SER A 62 9.24 -3.63 8.85
C SER A 62 8.63 -2.58 9.79
N TYR A 63 7.44 -2.88 10.33
CA TYR A 63 6.72 -2.01 11.25
C TYR A 63 7.45 -1.80 12.57
N ILE A 64 8.12 -2.85 13.04
CA ILE A 64 8.87 -2.86 14.31
C ILE A 64 10.30 -2.30 14.16
N ALA A 65 10.53 -1.43 13.18
CA ALA A 65 11.81 -0.72 13.05
C ALA A 65 12.00 0.35 14.15
N ASP A 66 10.91 0.82 14.75
CA ASP A 66 10.87 1.76 15.87
C ASP A 66 11.83 2.96 15.66
N ASP A 67 12.69 3.24 16.63
CA ASP A 67 13.62 4.37 16.64
C ASP A 67 14.64 4.34 15.50
N LEU A 68 14.81 3.21 14.80
CA LEU A 68 15.65 3.16 13.61
C LEU A 68 15.14 4.10 12.50
N LEU A 69 13.84 4.43 12.52
CA LEU A 69 13.23 5.40 11.61
C LEU A 69 13.82 6.82 11.76
N TYR A 70 14.49 7.16 12.87
CA TYR A 70 15.19 8.44 13.01
C TYR A 70 16.51 8.50 12.23
N HIS A 71 17.02 7.36 11.75
CA HIS A 71 18.24 7.34 10.95
C HIS A 71 17.91 7.50 9.47
N SER A 72 18.39 8.59 8.87
CA SER A 72 18.14 8.90 7.46
C SER A 72 18.59 7.77 6.52
N ILE A 73 19.66 7.05 6.87
CA ILE A 73 20.15 5.90 6.10
C ILE A 73 19.08 4.83 5.89
N LEU A 74 18.20 4.58 6.88
CA LEU A 74 17.12 3.61 6.74
C LEU A 74 16.03 4.13 5.79
N LEU A 75 15.62 5.39 5.95
CA LEU A 75 14.60 6.03 5.12
C LEU A 75 15.05 6.17 3.66
N GLU A 76 16.28 6.64 3.44
CA GLU A 76 16.92 6.75 2.13
C GLU A 76 17.08 5.38 1.47
N SER A 77 17.40 4.34 2.27
CA SER A 77 17.44 2.97 1.78
C SER A 77 16.05 2.47 1.37
N ALA A 78 15.02 2.71 2.20
CA ALA A 78 13.65 2.32 1.87
C ALA A 78 13.13 3.00 0.59
N GLU A 79 13.40 4.30 0.42
CA GLU A 79 13.01 5.03 -0.80
C GLU A 79 13.77 4.53 -2.04
N ARG A 80 15.08 4.27 -1.92
CA ARG A 80 15.87 3.70 -3.04
C ARG A 80 15.37 2.32 -3.44
N GLU A 81 15.10 1.44 -2.47
CA GLU A 81 14.62 0.09 -2.75
C GLU A 81 13.16 0.08 -3.25
N LEU A 82 12.34 1.07 -2.87
CA LEU A 82 11.06 1.33 -3.54
C LEU A 82 11.26 1.61 -5.03
N GLY A 83 12.21 2.49 -5.40
CA GLY A 83 12.54 2.78 -6.80
C GLY A 83 12.95 1.53 -7.57
N ARG A 84 13.90 0.76 -7.03
CA ARG A 84 14.35 -0.52 -7.60
C ARG A 84 13.19 -1.51 -7.77
N LEU A 85 12.31 -1.65 -6.76
CA LEU A 85 11.14 -2.51 -6.84
C LEU A 85 10.21 -2.07 -7.96
N VAL A 86 9.87 -0.79 -8.02
CA VAL A 86 8.97 -0.22 -9.03
C VAL A 86 9.53 -0.47 -10.43
N GLU A 87 10.80 -0.16 -10.69
CA GLU A 87 11.44 -0.42 -11.98
C GLU A 87 11.35 -1.89 -12.42
N ARG A 88 11.61 -2.83 -11.50
CA ARG A 88 11.52 -4.28 -11.79
C ARG A 88 10.11 -4.74 -12.13
N THR A 89 9.09 -3.99 -11.74
CA THR A 89 7.69 -4.30 -12.03
C THR A 89 7.16 -3.65 -13.32
N ALA A 90 8.03 -3.07 -14.17
CA ALA A 90 7.64 -2.43 -15.43
C ALA A 90 6.77 -3.33 -16.34
N ASP A 91 7.09 -4.62 -16.41
CA ASP A 91 6.40 -5.58 -17.26
C ASP A 91 5.20 -6.28 -16.59
N LEU A 92 4.93 -6.00 -15.31
CA LEU A 92 3.82 -6.60 -14.58
C LEU A 92 2.52 -5.81 -14.78
N ASP A 93 1.49 -6.47 -15.31
CA ASP A 93 0.14 -5.92 -15.42
C ASP A 93 -0.66 -6.12 -14.11
N VAL A 94 -0.14 -5.52 -13.04
CA VAL A 94 -0.70 -5.57 -11.68
C VAL A 94 -0.66 -4.17 -11.08
N LEU A 95 -1.77 -3.71 -10.49
CA LEU A 95 -1.78 -2.56 -9.58
C LEU A 95 -1.39 -3.07 -8.20
N PHE A 96 -0.38 -2.48 -7.56
CA PHE A 96 0.01 -2.92 -6.22
C PHE A 96 0.28 -1.77 -5.28
N SER A 97 0.07 -1.99 -3.97
CA SER A 97 0.50 -1.06 -2.92
C SER A 97 1.60 -1.68 -2.08
N VAL A 98 2.68 -0.93 -1.81
CA VAL A 98 3.78 -1.35 -0.95
C VAL A 98 3.96 -0.36 0.21
N GLY A 99 4.00 -0.87 1.44
CA GLY A 99 4.20 -0.06 2.63
C GLY A 99 5.65 0.42 2.75
N VAL A 100 5.83 1.74 2.92
CA VAL A 100 7.14 2.39 2.98
C VAL A 100 7.07 3.65 3.86
N PRO A 101 7.99 3.85 4.82
CA PRO A 101 8.10 5.13 5.50
C PRO A 101 8.80 6.15 4.60
N LEU A 102 8.25 7.36 4.49
CA LEU A 102 8.83 8.44 3.67
C LEU A 102 9.03 9.71 4.49
N CYS A 103 10.18 10.37 4.31
CA CYS A 103 10.42 11.69 4.88
C CYS A 103 10.06 12.76 3.84
N ILE A 104 8.96 13.48 4.07
CA ILE A 104 8.46 14.52 3.17
C ILE A 104 8.43 15.84 3.95
N ASN A 105 9.16 16.85 3.47
CA ASN A 105 9.25 18.17 4.10
C ASN A 105 9.63 18.11 5.59
N GLY A 106 10.57 17.22 5.95
CA GLY A 106 11.08 17.06 7.31
C GLY A 106 10.18 16.27 8.26
N LYS A 107 9.10 15.66 7.77
CA LYS A 107 8.21 14.80 8.54
C LYS A 107 8.23 13.38 7.99
N ILE A 108 8.30 12.40 8.88
CA ILE A 108 8.22 10.99 8.51
C ILE A 108 6.74 10.61 8.49
N TYR A 109 6.30 10.01 7.39
CA TYR A 109 4.95 9.51 7.22
C TYR A 109 4.97 8.00 7.04
N ASN A 110 3.98 7.34 7.64
CA ASN A 110 3.63 5.97 7.34
C ASN A 110 2.82 5.98 6.04
N THR A 111 3.33 5.35 4.99
CA THR A 111 2.70 5.44 3.67
C THR A 111 2.59 4.10 2.98
N VAL A 112 1.66 4.02 2.02
CA VAL A 112 1.67 3.03 0.96
C VAL A 112 1.91 3.73 -0.37
N ALA A 113 2.93 3.27 -1.11
CA ALA A 113 3.14 3.67 -2.49
C ALA A 113 2.29 2.78 -3.40
N VAL A 114 1.44 3.39 -4.22
CA VAL A 114 0.56 2.70 -5.18
C VAL A 114 1.22 2.73 -6.55
N CYS A 115 1.49 1.55 -7.09
CA CYS A 115 2.40 1.38 -8.23
C CYS A 115 1.76 0.53 -9.33
N HIS A 116 2.10 0.82 -10.58
CA HIS A 116 1.71 0.03 -11.75
C HIS A 116 2.69 0.24 -12.91
N ARG A 117 3.16 -0.84 -13.53
CA ARG A 117 4.03 -0.81 -14.73
C ARG A 117 5.20 0.18 -14.61
N GLY A 118 6.00 0.06 -13.56
CA GLY A 118 7.21 0.89 -13.41
C GLY A 118 6.95 2.32 -12.95
N ARG A 119 5.72 2.66 -12.56
CA ARG A 119 5.34 4.00 -12.11
C ARG A 119 4.73 3.99 -10.73
N ILE A 120 5.08 4.99 -9.92
CA ILE A 120 4.36 5.33 -8.70
C ILE A 120 3.21 6.23 -9.12
N LEU A 121 1.98 5.73 -8.99
CA LEU A 121 0.76 6.45 -9.35
C LEU A 121 0.34 7.45 -8.26
N GLY A 122 0.72 7.18 -7.01
CA GLY A 122 0.45 8.03 -5.87
C GLY A 122 0.99 7.40 -4.58
N VAL A 123 1.15 8.22 -3.55
CA VAL A 123 1.57 7.86 -2.21
C VAL A 123 0.45 8.23 -1.23
N VAL A 124 -0.09 7.24 -0.54
CA VAL A 124 -1.20 7.41 0.40
C VAL A 124 -0.63 7.32 1.82
N PRO A 125 -0.63 8.41 2.60
CA PRO A 125 -0.20 8.40 3.99
C PRO A 125 -1.33 7.94 4.92
N LYS A 126 -0.96 7.31 6.03
CA LYS A 126 -1.85 6.97 7.15
C LYS A 126 -2.36 8.25 7.79
N THR A 127 -3.65 8.29 8.12
CA THR A 127 -4.28 9.50 8.69
C THR A 127 -4.44 9.43 10.19
N PHE A 128 -4.76 8.25 10.71
CA PHE A 128 -4.93 8.01 12.13
C PHE A 128 -3.67 7.32 12.69
N ILE A 129 -2.96 8.01 13.59
CA ILE A 129 -1.69 7.54 14.16
C ILE A 129 -1.94 7.09 15.61
N PRO A 130 -2.04 5.78 15.89
CA PRO A 130 -2.27 5.29 17.24
C PRO A 130 -1.08 5.59 18.17
N THR A 131 -1.39 5.98 19.41
CA THR A 131 -0.40 6.21 20.48
C THR A 131 -0.95 5.69 21.82
N TYR A 132 -1.50 4.49 21.79
CA TYR A 132 -2.10 3.83 22.95
C TYR A 132 -1.79 2.33 22.96
N GLY A 133 -1.89 1.72 24.14
CA GLY A 133 -1.60 0.29 24.29
C GLY A 133 -0.15 -0.03 23.97
N VAL A 134 0.07 -0.85 22.94
CA VAL A 134 1.41 -1.25 22.47
C VAL A 134 1.90 -0.39 21.31
N ASP A 135 1.05 0.46 20.75
CA ASP A 135 1.33 1.24 19.56
C ASP A 135 1.84 2.64 19.97
N PHE A 136 3.06 2.97 19.52
CA PHE A 136 3.75 4.22 19.81
C PHE A 136 4.00 5.05 18.54
N GLU A 137 3.20 4.86 17.49
CA GLU A 137 3.46 5.43 16.17
C GLU A 137 3.64 6.95 16.16
N GLY A 138 2.94 7.67 17.05
CA GLY A 138 3.05 9.12 17.19
C GLY A 138 4.44 9.61 17.62
N ARG A 139 5.35 8.71 18.03
CA ARG A 139 6.75 9.01 18.25
C ARG A 139 7.49 9.30 16.94
N TRP A 140 7.18 8.57 15.87
CA TRP A 140 7.93 8.62 14.61
C TRP A 140 7.11 9.22 13.46
N PHE A 141 5.83 8.84 13.35
CA PHE A 141 4.98 9.17 12.23
C PHE A 141 4.10 10.38 12.50
N HIS A 142 3.88 11.16 11.44
CA HIS A 142 2.92 12.26 11.42
C HIS A 142 1.65 11.84 10.69
N PRO A 143 0.47 12.34 11.10
CA PRO A 143 -0.76 12.12 10.35
C PRO A 143 -0.65 12.74 8.95
N GLY A 144 -1.03 11.96 7.94
CA GLY A 144 -1.01 12.35 6.54
C GLY A 144 -2.03 13.45 6.20
N PRO A 145 -1.71 14.36 5.26
CA PRO A 145 -2.67 15.33 4.75
C PRO A 145 -3.81 14.64 3.99
N THR A 146 -5.02 15.18 4.11
CA THR A 146 -6.16 14.76 3.27
C THR A 146 -6.02 15.29 1.85
N ASP A 147 -5.63 16.56 1.72
CA ASP A 147 -5.41 17.21 0.43
C ASP A 147 -4.24 16.58 -0.32
N VAL A 148 -4.34 16.54 -1.64
CA VAL A 148 -3.35 15.93 -2.51
C VAL A 148 -2.41 17.00 -3.05
N THR A 149 -1.11 16.80 -2.84
CA THR A 149 -0.02 17.64 -3.37
C THR A 149 0.98 16.80 -4.14
N ASP A 150 1.73 17.41 -5.05
CA ASP A 150 2.81 16.71 -5.75
C ASP A 150 4.09 16.63 -4.90
N ILE A 151 4.75 15.47 -4.94
CA ILE A 151 6.08 15.25 -4.36
C ILE A 151 7.02 14.61 -5.40
N THR A 152 8.32 14.66 -5.10
CA THR A 152 9.31 13.80 -5.75
C THR A 152 9.63 12.64 -4.80
N VAL A 153 9.56 11.41 -5.31
CA VAL A 153 9.85 10.20 -4.52
C VAL A 153 10.44 9.13 -5.42
N ALA A 154 11.47 8.44 -4.92
CA ALA A 154 12.16 7.34 -5.60
C ALA A 154 12.57 7.70 -7.05
N GLY A 155 13.03 8.94 -7.25
CA GLY A 155 13.45 9.47 -8.56
C GLY A 155 12.32 9.83 -9.52
N GLN A 156 11.04 9.73 -9.11
CA GLN A 156 9.88 10.14 -9.92
C GLN A 156 9.34 11.48 -9.43
N GLU A 157 9.12 12.41 -10.35
CA GLU A 157 8.54 13.74 -10.09
C GLU A 157 7.01 13.74 -10.26
N HIS A 158 6.34 14.73 -9.67
CA HIS A 158 4.88 14.93 -9.75
C HIS A 158 4.07 13.69 -9.32
N VAL A 159 4.53 13.02 -8.27
CA VAL A 159 3.81 11.91 -7.67
C VAL A 159 2.79 12.47 -6.68
N PRO A 160 1.48 12.16 -6.83
CA PRO A 160 0.46 12.63 -5.90
C PRO A 160 0.66 12.07 -4.49
N PHE A 161 0.61 12.94 -3.48
CA PHE A 161 0.72 12.60 -2.05
C PHE A 161 -0.45 13.17 -1.27
N GLY A 162 -1.17 12.31 -0.55
CA GLY A 162 -2.35 12.67 0.25
C GLY A 162 -3.30 11.49 0.43
N SER A 163 -4.18 11.51 1.43
CA SER A 163 -5.02 10.34 1.74
C SER A 163 -6.30 10.25 0.90
N HIS A 164 -6.73 11.33 0.26
CA HIS A 164 -7.95 11.34 -0.57
C HIS A 164 -7.67 11.03 -2.04
N GLN A 165 -7.26 9.79 -2.34
CA GLN A 165 -6.90 9.34 -3.69
C GLN A 165 -7.66 8.08 -4.12
N VAL A 166 -8.20 8.08 -5.35
CA VAL A 166 -8.86 6.93 -5.97
C VAL A 166 -8.18 6.57 -7.29
N PHE A 167 -7.71 5.34 -7.40
CA PHE A 167 -6.98 4.82 -8.55
C PHE A 167 -7.95 4.11 -9.50
N ARG A 168 -8.29 4.75 -10.62
CA ARG A 168 -9.27 4.25 -11.59
C ARG A 168 -8.61 3.52 -12.76
N CYS A 169 -9.04 2.28 -13.00
CA CYS A 169 -8.64 1.54 -14.19
C CYS A 169 -9.31 2.11 -15.44
N ARG A 170 -8.53 2.48 -16.46
CA ARG A 170 -9.07 3.03 -17.73
C ARG A 170 -9.79 1.97 -18.57
N GLN A 171 -9.35 0.72 -18.49
CA GLN A 171 -9.89 -0.39 -19.29
C GLN A 171 -11.14 -1.01 -18.65
N LEU A 172 -11.27 -0.89 -17.33
CA LEU A 172 -12.43 -1.32 -16.55
C LEU A 172 -12.82 -0.18 -15.60
N PRO A 173 -13.60 0.83 -16.06
CA PRO A 173 -13.89 2.05 -15.27
C PRO A 173 -14.57 1.82 -13.92
N GLN A 174 -15.13 0.63 -13.73
CA GLN A 174 -15.81 0.11 -12.56
C GLN A 174 -14.81 -0.39 -11.51
N LEU A 175 -13.56 -0.63 -11.89
CA LEU A 175 -12.47 -0.90 -10.97
C LEU A 175 -11.84 0.42 -10.53
N CYS A 176 -12.26 0.89 -9.37
CA CYS A 176 -11.70 2.04 -8.68
C CYS A 176 -11.17 1.58 -7.32
N VAL A 177 -9.86 1.73 -7.08
CA VAL A 177 -9.21 1.25 -5.87
C VAL A 177 -8.87 2.42 -4.96
N GLY A 178 -9.28 2.35 -3.71
CA GLY A 178 -8.86 3.25 -2.63
C GLY A 178 -7.95 2.52 -1.64
N TYR A 179 -7.14 3.27 -0.91
CA TYR A 179 -6.22 2.72 0.08
C TYR A 179 -6.36 3.45 1.42
N GLU A 180 -6.27 2.69 2.49
CA GLU A 180 -6.14 3.16 3.87
C GLU A 180 -5.15 2.25 4.62
N ILE A 181 -4.69 2.65 5.80
CA ILE A 181 -3.60 1.95 6.49
C ILE A 181 -4.02 1.58 7.91
N CYS A 182 -4.06 0.28 8.19
CA CYS A 182 -4.23 -0.30 9.52
C CYS A 182 -5.35 0.38 10.31
N GLU A 183 -4.99 1.09 11.38
CA GLU A 183 -5.90 1.78 12.31
C GLU A 183 -6.83 2.83 11.67
N ASP A 184 -6.55 3.29 10.45
CA ASP A 184 -7.45 4.17 9.70
C ASP A 184 -8.89 3.61 9.65
N ILE A 185 -9.05 2.28 9.47
CA ILE A 185 -10.36 1.62 9.35
C ILE A 185 -11.17 1.64 10.66
N TRP A 186 -10.50 1.73 11.80
CA TRP A 186 -11.11 1.71 13.13
C TRP A 186 -11.38 3.12 13.68
N SER A 187 -10.94 4.15 12.95
CA SER A 187 -11.18 5.53 13.34
C SER A 187 -12.68 5.88 13.26
N PRO A 188 -13.16 6.93 13.98
CA PRO A 188 -14.57 7.33 13.93
C PRO A 188 -15.05 7.78 12.54
N GLU A 189 -14.14 8.28 11.70
CA GLU A 189 -14.41 8.65 10.31
C GLU A 189 -13.33 8.05 9.39
N PRO A 190 -13.41 6.75 9.06
CA PRO A 190 -12.41 6.10 8.24
C PRO A 190 -12.26 6.74 6.86
N PRO A 191 -11.03 6.84 6.30
CA PRO A 191 -10.81 7.32 4.93
C PRO A 191 -11.66 6.59 3.90
N SER A 192 -11.89 5.28 4.08
CA SER A 192 -12.75 4.45 3.23
C SER A 192 -14.16 4.99 3.02
N ILE A 193 -14.75 5.72 3.97
CA ILE A 193 -16.06 6.37 3.78
C ILE A 193 -15.98 7.38 2.63
N ARG A 194 -15.01 8.31 2.70
CA ARG A 194 -14.85 9.36 1.68
C ARG A 194 -14.37 8.77 0.35
N LEU A 195 -13.54 7.74 0.38
CA LEU A 195 -13.08 7.03 -0.83
C LEU A 195 -14.24 6.32 -1.54
N ALA A 196 -15.13 5.64 -0.80
CA ALA A 196 -16.31 4.99 -1.36
C ALA A 196 -17.27 6.02 -1.99
N LEU A 197 -17.50 7.16 -1.32
CA LEU A 197 -18.29 8.26 -1.87
C LEU A 197 -17.64 8.88 -3.12
N ALA A 198 -16.31 8.91 -3.19
CA ALA A 198 -15.57 9.33 -4.39
C ALA A 198 -15.57 8.27 -5.51
N GLY A 199 -16.19 7.11 -5.28
CA GLY A 199 -16.40 6.05 -6.27
C GLY A 199 -15.42 4.89 -6.20
N ALA A 200 -14.63 4.74 -5.13
CA ALA A 200 -13.87 3.53 -4.90
C ALA A 200 -14.82 2.33 -4.75
N THR A 201 -14.52 1.24 -5.46
CA THR A 201 -15.26 -0.02 -5.45
C THR A 201 -14.48 -1.14 -4.76
N VAL A 202 -13.17 -0.94 -4.59
CA VAL A 202 -12.27 -1.81 -3.80
C VAL A 202 -11.52 -0.92 -2.83
N ILE A 203 -11.50 -1.28 -1.56
CA ILE A 203 -10.68 -0.65 -0.54
C ILE A 203 -9.61 -1.65 -0.11
N CYS A 204 -8.34 -1.24 -0.19
CA CYS A 204 -7.22 -2.01 0.31
C CYS A 204 -6.74 -1.42 1.63
N ASN A 205 -6.61 -2.25 2.65
CA ASN A 205 -6.02 -1.87 3.93
C ASN A 205 -4.66 -2.57 4.10
N GLY A 206 -3.57 -1.79 4.10
CA GLY A 206 -2.24 -2.30 4.47
C GLY A 206 -2.09 -2.25 5.99
N SER A 207 -1.91 -3.40 6.65
CA SER A 207 -1.88 -3.52 8.11
C SER A 207 -0.59 -4.16 8.62
N ALA A 208 -0.11 -3.71 9.78
CA ALA A 208 0.89 -4.42 10.60
C ALA A 208 0.36 -4.71 12.01
N SER A 209 -0.83 -5.31 12.10
CA SER A 209 -1.48 -5.63 13.38
C SER A 209 -0.77 -6.80 14.08
N ASN A 210 -0.40 -6.61 15.34
CA ASN A 210 0.09 -7.68 16.18
C ASN A 210 -1.02 -8.71 16.46
N ALA A 211 -0.68 -10.00 16.34
CA ALA A 211 -1.57 -11.06 16.80
C ALA A 211 -1.74 -10.97 18.32
N SER A 212 -2.98 -11.05 18.79
CA SER A 212 -3.29 -11.15 20.21
C SER A 212 -4.61 -11.90 20.39
N LEU A 213 -4.72 -12.69 21.45
CA LEU A 213 -5.90 -13.54 21.71
C LEU A 213 -7.20 -12.71 21.74
N GLU A 214 -7.15 -11.50 22.28
CA GLU A 214 -8.31 -10.60 22.35
C GLU A 214 -8.75 -10.11 20.96
N LYS A 215 -7.80 -9.76 20.08
CA LYS A 215 -8.09 -9.36 18.70
C LYS A 215 -8.65 -10.53 17.89
N ASP A 216 -8.04 -11.71 18.00
CA ASP A 216 -8.38 -12.86 17.16
C ASP A 216 -9.71 -13.53 17.57
N LEU A 217 -10.08 -13.50 18.86
CA LEU A 217 -11.33 -14.09 19.33
C LEU A 217 -12.56 -13.19 19.14
N SER A 218 -12.37 -11.87 19.05
CA SER A 218 -13.48 -10.93 18.80
C SER A 218 -14.14 -11.09 17.42
N THR A 219 -13.45 -11.71 16.45
CA THR A 219 -13.97 -11.99 15.11
C THR A 219 -14.69 -13.35 14.99
N ALA A 220 -14.61 -14.21 16.00
CA ALA A 220 -15.27 -15.53 16.02
C ALA A 220 -16.62 -15.53 16.77
N ALA A 221 -16.98 -14.43 17.42
CA ALA A 221 -18.23 -14.26 18.15
C ALA A 221 -19.06 -13.12 17.54
N GLY A 222 -19.62 -13.37 16.35
CA GLY A 222 -20.55 -12.48 15.65
C GLY A 222 -21.39 -13.25 14.65
#